data_AF-A0A1H7CAV7-F1
#
_entry.id   AF-A0A1H7CAV7-F1
#
_cell.length_a   1.000
_cell.length_b   1.000
_cell.length_c   1.000
_cell.angle_alpha   90.00
_cell.angle_beta   90.00
_cell.angle_gamma   90.00
#
_symmetry.space_group_name_H-M   'P 1'
#
loop_
_entity.id
_entity.type
_entity.pdbx_description
1 polymer ?
#
loop_
_entity_poly.entity_id
_entity_poly.type
_entity_poly.pdbx_seq_one_letter_code
_entity_poly.pdbx_strand_id
1 'polypeptide(L)'
;MTHLNLRNVIPRCFDRREFEQMDRPAIRHGDHVELACEAVDWVDRDIFPAVVRVVFTDAQGSAWSLVDKAPIFSTDLDSTSALPRPAAVRCVVEEFRAASDAASTPLVLVSTEPDKVAAEDGTSLFLVSLDLLRPSAAR
;
A
#
# COMPACT_ATOMS: atom_id res chain seq x y z
N MET A 1 7.31 25.74 65.58
CA MET A 1 5.86 25.73 65.33
C MET A 1 5.71 25.89 63.82
N THR A 2 5.43 24.87 63.01
CA THR A 2 4.34 23.89 63.09
C THR A 2 4.70 22.69 62.19
N HIS A 3 4.58 21.49 62.76
CA HIS A 3 4.10 20.19 62.23
C HIS A 3 4.31 19.84 60.73
N LEU A 4 5.09 18.79 60.44
CA LEU A 4 4.67 17.39 60.11
C LEU A 4 4.35 17.19 58.60
N ASN A 5 4.63 16.10 57.90
CA ASN A 5 5.42 14.89 58.13
C ASN A 5 5.44 14.07 56.81
N LEU A 6 6.52 13.30 56.62
CA LEU A 6 6.58 11.94 56.05
C LEU A 6 5.77 11.58 54.77
N ARG A 7 6.50 11.09 53.74
CA ARG A 7 6.50 9.69 53.22
C ARG A 7 7.09 9.70 51.81
N ASN A 8 8.32 9.24 51.59
CA ASN A 8 8.72 7.84 51.40
C ASN A 8 8.45 7.33 49.97
N VAL A 9 9.38 6.51 49.49
CA VAL A 9 9.33 5.61 48.31
C VAL A 9 9.90 6.14 46.98
N ILE A 10 11.19 5.84 46.77
CA ILE A 10 11.77 5.38 45.48
C ILE A 10 11.78 3.83 45.56
N PRO A 11 11.77 2.98 44.50
CA PRO A 11 11.74 3.18 43.04
C PRO A 11 10.64 2.35 42.31
N ARG A 12 10.50 2.51 40.97
CA ARG A 12 10.39 1.45 39.92
C ARG A 12 9.44 1.82 38.76
N CYS A 13 9.73 1.16 37.63
CA CYS A 13 9.03 1.10 36.34
C CYS A 13 9.43 2.26 35.39
N PHE A 14 10.34 2.08 34.44
CA PHE A 14 10.22 1.18 33.27
C PHE A 14 8.92 1.50 32.52
N ASP A 15 8.97 2.48 31.62
CA ASP A 15 8.64 2.17 30.23
C ASP A 15 9.38 3.13 29.28
N ARG A 16 10.07 2.52 28.33
CA ARG A 16 10.86 3.15 27.27
C ARG A 16 10.19 2.79 25.93
N ARG A 17 8.87 2.95 25.82
CA ARG A 17 8.10 2.65 24.59
C ARG A 17 6.97 3.65 24.28
N GLU A 18 7.18 4.94 24.50
CA GLU A 18 6.15 5.94 24.16
C GLU A 18 6.50 6.85 22.96
N PHE A 19 7.37 6.41 22.04
CA PHE A 19 7.71 7.23 20.86
C PHE A 19 7.91 6.48 19.53
N GLU A 20 7.23 5.36 19.34
CA GLU A 20 7.06 4.74 18.01
C GLU A 20 5.60 4.31 17.77
N GLN A 21 4.64 5.14 18.21
CA GLN A 21 3.37 5.26 17.47
C GLN A 21 3.66 6.11 16.23
N MET A 22 4.48 5.57 15.32
CA MET A 22 4.55 6.09 13.98
C MET A 22 3.18 5.80 13.39
N ASP A 23 2.47 6.90 13.11
CA ASP A 23 1.18 7.07 12.46
C ASP A 23 1.08 6.19 11.20
N ARG A 24 1.04 4.87 11.37
CA ARG A 24 0.70 3.94 10.30
C ARG A 24 -0.79 4.14 10.17
N PRO A 25 -1.27 4.70 9.05
CA PRO A 25 -2.69 4.77 8.81
C PRO A 25 -3.22 3.36 9.04
N ALA A 26 -4.12 3.22 10.00
CA ALA A 26 -4.75 1.96 10.31
C ALA A 26 -5.68 1.68 9.13
N ILE A 27 -5.10 1.22 8.01
CA ILE A 27 -5.83 0.84 6.82
C ILE A 27 -6.86 -0.20 7.29
N ARG A 28 -8.12 0.01 6.94
CA ARG A 28 -9.23 -0.84 7.32
C ARG A 28 -9.73 -1.59 6.11
N HIS A 29 -10.50 -2.65 6.38
CA HIS A 29 -11.27 -3.31 5.34
C HIS A 29 -12.19 -2.26 4.69
N GLY A 30 -12.21 -2.24 3.35
CA GLY A 30 -12.98 -1.29 2.57
C GLY A 30 -12.27 0.05 2.33
N ASP A 31 -11.10 0.29 2.93
CA ASP A 31 -10.35 1.51 2.65
C ASP A 31 -9.77 1.47 1.23
N HIS A 32 -9.76 2.63 0.58
CA HIS A 32 -9.11 2.82 -0.70
C HIS A 32 -7.61 3.09 -0.48
N VAL A 33 -6.79 2.29 -1.15
CA VAL A 33 -5.34 2.35 -1.09
C VAL A 33 -4.77 2.45 -2.50
N GLU A 34 -3.56 2.98 -2.61
CA GLU A 34 -2.80 3.00 -3.84
C GLU A 34 -1.67 1.98 -3.71
N LEU A 35 -1.70 0.94 -4.55
CA LEU A 35 -0.65 -0.06 -4.65
C LEU A 35 0.44 0.46 -5.60
N ALA A 36 1.65 0.61 -5.08
CA ALA A 36 2.81 1.02 -5.86
C ALA A 36 3.16 -0.04 -6.91
N CYS A 37 3.30 0.39 -8.15
CA CYS A 37 3.70 -0.43 -9.28
C CYS A 37 4.63 0.37 -10.22
N GLU A 38 5.12 -0.28 -11.27
CA GLU A 38 6.02 0.33 -12.23
C GLU A 38 5.48 0.12 -13.65
N ALA A 39 5.21 1.20 -14.36
CA ALA A 39 4.90 1.17 -15.78
C ALA A 39 6.17 0.79 -16.55
N VAL A 40 6.14 -0.33 -17.26
CA VAL A 40 7.31 -0.89 -17.94
C VAL A 40 7.19 -0.91 -19.46
N ASP A 41 5.96 -0.95 -19.99
CA ASP A 41 5.77 -1.00 -21.44
C ASP A 41 4.46 -0.32 -21.88
N TRP A 42 4.43 0.15 -23.14
CA TRP A 42 3.23 0.70 -23.77
C TRP A 42 2.56 -0.37 -24.61
N VAL A 43 1.32 -0.72 -24.28
CA VAL A 43 0.56 -1.76 -25.02
C VAL A 43 -0.09 -1.17 -26.26
N ASP A 44 -0.68 0.02 -26.14
CA ASP A 44 -1.28 0.74 -27.27
C ASP A 44 -1.13 2.25 -27.05
N ARG A 45 -0.37 2.91 -27.94
CA ARG A 45 -0.13 4.36 -27.88
C ARG A 45 -1.03 5.17 -28.79
N ASP A 46 -1.73 4.49 -29.70
CA ASP A 46 -2.50 5.13 -30.76
C ASP A 46 -3.92 5.47 -30.28
N ILE A 47 -4.40 4.80 -29.23
CA ILE A 47 -5.67 5.11 -28.57
C ILE A 47 -5.52 6.17 -27.47
N PHE A 48 -6.57 6.96 -27.25
CA PHE A 48 -6.60 7.97 -26.19
C PHE A 48 -7.70 7.65 -25.15
N PRO A 49 -7.35 7.49 -23.85
CA PRO A 49 -5.99 7.51 -23.31
C PRO A 49 -5.19 6.26 -23.67
N ALA A 50 -3.87 6.42 -23.78
CA ALA A 50 -2.95 5.34 -24.11
C ALA A 50 -2.98 4.23 -23.05
N VAL A 51 -2.70 3.00 -23.47
CA VAL A 51 -2.71 1.79 -22.64
C VAL A 51 -1.29 1.40 -22.30
N VAL A 52 -1.05 1.16 -21.02
CA VAL A 52 0.26 0.85 -20.45
C VAL A 52 0.20 -0.46 -19.68
N ARG A 53 1.32 -1.16 -19.67
CA ARG A 53 1.57 -2.33 -18.85
C ARG A 53 2.35 -1.89 -17.63
N VAL A 54 1.78 -2.13 -16.46
CA VAL A 54 2.46 -1.97 -15.18
C VAL A 54 2.80 -3.34 -14.61
N VAL A 55 3.88 -3.39 -13.83
CA VAL A 55 4.26 -4.56 -13.06
C VAL A 55 4.45 -4.19 -11.61
N PHE A 56 4.16 -5.15 -10.74
CA PHE A 56 4.50 -5.07 -9.32
C PHE A 56 4.83 -6.47 -8.81
N THR A 57 5.51 -6.54 -7.68
CA THR A 57 5.81 -7.80 -7.00
C THR A 57 4.95 -7.90 -5.77
N ASP A 58 4.23 -9.01 -5.62
CA ASP A 58 3.43 -9.26 -4.44
C ASP A 58 4.28 -9.69 -3.23
N ALA A 59 3.63 -9.93 -2.09
CA ALA A 59 4.34 -10.33 -0.88
C ALA A 59 5.01 -11.71 -0.97
N GLN A 60 4.55 -12.55 -1.88
CA GLN A 60 5.07 -13.91 -2.11
C GLN A 60 6.26 -13.90 -3.07
N GLY A 61 6.64 -12.73 -3.59
CA GLY A 61 7.69 -12.58 -4.60
C GLY A 61 7.22 -12.87 -6.02
N SER A 62 5.92 -13.02 -6.25
CA SER A 62 5.34 -13.20 -7.58
C SER A 62 5.16 -11.85 -8.26
N ALA A 63 5.70 -11.73 -9.47
CA ALA A 63 5.50 -10.55 -10.30
C ALA A 63 4.16 -10.65 -11.04
N TRP A 64 3.38 -9.57 -10.97
CA TRP A 64 2.09 -9.44 -11.62
C TRP A 64 2.13 -8.33 -12.66
N SER A 65 1.55 -8.56 -13.83
CA SER A 65 1.35 -7.57 -14.89
C SER A 65 -0.12 -7.14 -14.93
N LEU A 66 -0.36 -5.83 -14.90
CA LEU A 66 -1.67 -5.25 -15.14
C LEU A 66 -1.60 -4.40 -16.42
N VAL A 67 -2.64 -4.44 -17.24
CA VAL A 67 -2.71 -3.69 -18.48
C VAL A 67 -4.01 -2.91 -18.51
N ASP A 68 -3.91 -1.58 -18.47
CA ASP A 68 -5.06 -0.69 -18.64
C ASP A 68 -4.60 0.70 -19.12
N LYS A 69 -5.55 1.61 -19.26
CA LYS A 69 -5.35 3.01 -19.61
C LYS A 69 -4.45 3.69 -18.58
N ALA A 70 -3.48 4.45 -19.05
CA ALA A 70 -2.51 5.15 -18.22
C ALA A 70 -3.12 5.99 -17.06
N PRO A 71 -4.24 6.72 -17.24
CA PRO A 71 -4.87 7.49 -16.15
C PRO A 71 -5.41 6.65 -14.98
N ILE A 72 -5.60 5.34 -15.16
CA ILE A 72 -6.02 4.44 -14.08
C ILE A 72 -4.90 4.24 -13.06
N PHE A 73 -3.64 4.30 -13.49
CA PHE A 73 -2.48 4.01 -12.64
C PHE A 73 -1.96 5.24 -11.85
N SER A 74 -2.84 6.18 -11.47
CA SER A 74 -2.54 7.39 -10.68
C SER A 74 -1.22 8.07 -11.07
N THR A 75 -0.87 8.02 -12.36
CA THR A 75 0.42 8.46 -12.88
C THR A 75 0.19 9.36 -14.07
N ASP A 76 1.00 10.42 -14.15
CA ASP A 76 0.99 11.37 -15.26
C ASP A 76 1.91 10.79 -16.35
N LEU A 77 1.36 9.83 -17.08
CA LEU A 77 2.03 9.18 -18.21
C LEU A 77 1.45 9.69 -19.52
N ASP A 78 2.18 10.60 -20.17
CA ASP A 78 1.96 10.95 -21.57
C ASP A 78 2.55 9.88 -22.50
N SER A 79 2.05 9.78 -23.73
CA SER A 79 2.54 8.84 -24.76
C SER A 79 4.02 9.00 -25.14
N THR A 80 4.62 10.16 -24.80
CA THR A 80 6.05 10.46 -24.97
C THR A 80 6.90 10.12 -23.75
N SER A 81 6.28 9.66 -22.66
CA SER A 81 7.00 9.34 -21.42
C SER A 81 7.92 8.14 -21.62
N ALA A 82 9.16 8.27 -21.15
CA ALA A 82 10.10 7.17 -21.08
C ALA A 82 9.70 6.20 -19.96
N LEU A 83 9.87 4.90 -20.22
CA LEU A 83 9.65 3.81 -19.29
C LEU A 83 11.00 3.12 -18.97
N PRO A 84 11.18 2.55 -17.77
CA PRO A 84 10.15 2.33 -16.77
C PRO A 84 9.91 3.54 -15.86
N ARG A 85 8.69 3.65 -15.32
CA ARG A 85 8.25 4.78 -14.47
C ARG A 85 7.40 4.33 -13.28
N PRO A 86 7.55 4.95 -12.10
CA PRO A 86 6.67 4.71 -10.97
C PRO A 86 5.21 5.02 -11.32
N ALA A 87 4.32 4.13 -10.90
CA ALA A 87 2.88 4.23 -11.06
C ALA A 87 2.19 3.71 -9.78
N ALA A 88 0.88 3.90 -9.67
CA ALA A 88 0.12 3.32 -8.58
C ALA A 88 -1.30 2.96 -9.01
N VAL A 89 -1.75 1.74 -8.77
CA VAL A 89 -3.13 1.35 -9.04
C VAL A 89 -3.98 1.56 -7.79
N ARG A 90 -5.20 2.08 -7.93
CA ARG A 90 -6.11 2.17 -6.79
C ARG A 90 -6.72 0.80 -6.55
N CYS A 91 -6.73 0.42 -5.28
CA CYS A 91 -7.31 -0.81 -4.81
C CYS A 91 -8.20 -0.53 -3.61
N VAL A 92 -9.05 -1.48 -3.29
CA VAL A 92 -9.76 -1.56 -2.02
C VAL A 92 -9.15 -2.68 -1.19
N VAL A 93 -9.05 -2.47 0.11
CA VAL A 93 -8.63 -3.54 1.02
C VAL A 93 -9.76 -4.50 1.31
N GLU A 94 -9.55 -5.77 0.99
CA GLU A 94 -10.50 -6.87 1.23
C GLU A 94 -10.19 -7.61 2.54
N GLU A 95 -8.93 -7.89 2.84
CA GLU A 95 -8.59 -8.68 4.03
C GLU A 95 -7.21 -8.31 4.58
N PHE A 96 -7.06 -8.29 5.91
CA PHE A 96 -5.76 -8.23 6.56
C PHE A 96 -5.31 -9.62 6.96
N ARG A 97 -4.17 -10.04 6.44
CA ARG A 97 -3.48 -11.26 6.85
C ARG A 97 -2.38 -10.85 7.81
N ALA A 98 -2.61 -11.10 9.10
CA ALA A 98 -1.55 -10.95 10.08
C ALA A 98 -0.39 -11.88 9.69
N ALA A 99 0.80 -11.30 9.61
CA ALA A 99 2.03 -12.06 9.55
C ALA A 99 2.04 -13.06 10.73
N SER A 100 2.22 -14.35 10.44
CA SER A 100 2.23 -15.40 11.47
C SER A 100 3.42 -15.25 12.43
N ASP A 101 4.43 -14.49 12.02
CA ASP A 101 5.66 -14.23 12.77
C ASP A 101 5.80 -12.74 13.07
N ALA A 102 6.24 -12.42 14.29
CA ALA A 102 6.46 -11.04 14.75
C ALA A 102 7.50 -10.24 13.93
N ALA A 103 8.24 -10.91 13.04
CA ALA A 103 9.23 -10.31 12.14
C ALA A 103 8.76 -10.17 10.68
N SER A 104 7.57 -10.68 10.33
CA SER A 104 7.05 -10.58 8.96
C SER A 104 6.23 -9.31 8.77
N THR A 105 6.36 -8.70 7.60
CA THR A 105 5.55 -7.56 7.19
C THR A 105 4.07 -7.98 7.12
N PRO A 106 3.12 -7.19 7.66
CA PRO A 106 1.71 -7.49 7.53
C PRO A 106 1.31 -7.54 6.06
N LEU A 107 0.53 -8.57 5.72
CA LEU A 107 0.05 -8.80 4.36
C LEU A 107 -1.40 -8.33 4.25
N VAL A 108 -1.71 -7.73 3.11
CA VAL A 108 -3.04 -7.17 2.84
C VAL A 108 -3.52 -7.70 1.51
N LEU A 109 -4.69 -8.32 1.52
CA LEU A 109 -5.39 -8.71 0.31
C LEU A 109 -6.11 -7.47 -0.22
N VAL A 110 -5.74 -7.05 -1.43
CA VAL A 110 -6.32 -5.89 -2.09
C VAL A 110 -7.04 -6.30 -3.37
N SER A 111 -8.12 -5.61 -3.68
CA SER A 111 -8.92 -5.79 -4.88
C SER A 111 -8.77 -4.59 -5.81
N THR A 112 -8.54 -4.87 -7.09
CA THR A 112 -8.48 -3.89 -8.19
C THR A 112 -9.84 -3.69 -8.89
N GLU A 113 -10.91 -4.29 -8.34
CA GLU A 113 -12.30 -4.09 -8.78
C GLU A 113 -12.76 -2.63 -8.90
N PRO A 114 -12.33 -1.66 -8.06
CA PRO A 114 -12.79 -0.27 -8.17
C PRO A 114 -12.57 0.34 -9.55
N ASP A 115 -11.44 0.03 -10.19
CA ASP A 115 -11.11 0.49 -11.54
C ASP A 115 -11.32 -0.61 -12.60
N LYS A 116 -11.82 -1.79 -12.20
CA LYS A 116 -12.02 -2.98 -13.05
C LYS A 116 -10.76 -3.42 -13.80
N VAL A 117 -9.61 -3.14 -13.22
CA VAL A 117 -8.33 -3.62 -13.73
C VAL A 117 -8.16 -5.06 -13.27
N ALA A 118 -7.68 -5.92 -14.16
CA ALA A 118 -7.29 -7.28 -13.81
C ALA A 118 -5.90 -7.57 -14.39
N ALA A 119 -5.21 -8.53 -13.79
CA ALA A 119 -4.05 -9.14 -14.42
C ALA A 119 -4.46 -9.84 -15.73
N GLU A 120 -3.47 -10.15 -16.57
CA GLU A 120 -3.72 -10.85 -17.84
C GLU A 120 -4.42 -12.20 -17.67
N ASP A 121 -4.26 -12.84 -16.51
CA ASP A 121 -4.93 -14.10 -16.14
C ASP A 121 -6.36 -13.89 -15.60
N GLY A 122 -6.84 -12.65 -15.54
CA GLY A 122 -8.15 -12.28 -14.97
C GLY A 122 -8.17 -12.15 -13.45
N THR A 123 -7.02 -12.30 -12.78
CA THR A 123 -6.90 -12.10 -11.33
C THR A 123 -7.04 -10.62 -10.98
N SER A 124 -7.95 -10.28 -10.07
CA SER A 124 -8.13 -8.91 -9.55
C SER A 124 -7.82 -8.77 -8.06
N LEU A 125 -7.50 -9.88 -7.39
CA LEU A 125 -7.15 -9.96 -5.96
C LEU A 125 -5.66 -10.25 -5.80
N PHE A 126 -4.97 -9.44 -5.02
CA PHE A 126 -3.52 -9.56 -4.83
C PHE A 126 -3.14 -9.46 -3.36
N LEU A 127 -2.28 -10.38 -2.89
CA LEU A 127 -1.78 -10.37 -1.53
C LEU A 127 -0.45 -9.61 -1.49
N VAL A 128 -0.49 -8.36 -1.05
CA VAL A 128 0.65 -7.44 -1.08
C VAL A 128 1.13 -7.08 0.31
N SER A 129 2.39 -6.70 0.42
CA SER A 129 2.94 -6.18 1.67
C SER A 129 2.41 -4.77 1.93
N LEU A 130 2.13 -4.45 3.20
CA LEU A 130 1.69 -3.11 3.59
C LEU A 130 2.66 -2.00 3.14
N ASP A 131 3.96 -2.29 3.03
CA ASP A 131 4.98 -1.34 2.53
C ASP A 131 4.77 -0.88 1.08
N LEU A 132 4.07 -1.68 0.27
CA LEU A 132 3.71 -1.31 -1.12
C LEU A 132 2.42 -0.49 -1.19
N LEU A 133 1.68 -0.40 -0.09
CA LEU A 133 0.40 0.29 -0.03
C LEU A 133 0.58 1.70 0.54
N ARG A 134 -0.05 2.66 -0.12
CA ARG A 134 -0.22 4.02 0.40
C ARG A 134 -1.71 4.30 0.59
N PRO A 135 -2.12 5.08 1.60
CA PRO A 135 -3.49 5.56 1.67
C PRO A 135 -3.79 6.36 0.41
N SER A 136 -4.89 6.05 -0.27
CA SER A 136 -5.37 6.94 -1.31
C SER A 136 -5.90 8.18 -0.61
N ALA A 137 -5.19 9.30 -0.72
CA ALA A 137 -5.77 10.58 -0.32
C ALA A 137 -6.94 10.82 -1.27
N ALA A 138 -8.17 10.67 -0.76
CA ALA A 138 -9.39 11.00 -1.50
C ALA A 138 -9.20 12.40 -2.11
N ARG A 139 -9.06 12.44 -3.43
CA ARG A 139 -8.71 13.63 -4.19
C ARG A 139 -9.96 14.30 -4.73
#